data_AF-A0A3S5D4L5-F1
#
_entry.id   AF-A0A3S5D4L5-F1
#
_cell.length_a   1.000
_cell.length_b   1.000
_cell.length_c   1.000
_cell.angle_alpha   90.00
_cell.angle_beta   90.00
_cell.angle_gamma   90.00
#
_symmetry.space_group_name_H-M   'P 1'
#
loop_
_entity.id
_entity.type
_entity.pdbx_description
1 polymer ?
#
loop_
_entity_poly.entity_id
_entity_poly.type
_entity_poly.pdbx_seq_one_letter_code
_entity_poly.pdbx_strand_id
1 'polypeptide(L)'
;MLNIMKKWFFLQKKQSAIPGEVPAVFPEPATRAVMADSDEQQCVHGEILCRHLLEGMAVIEIIRNSLLDSGTRLAGEQGTLDEIALHNSETRRYMQELCSVLDDISEHADKGLDYTQKLISVLGQINQNINNIERLANQTNLLAVNSAIEASHVGSRGAGFSVIAREIKQLSGEIQNEAINITAFTGKIKSHANSIYTDAEDNQKLVSCIRNIAVQTDERLQSMITISSRMEAIIRFVAVQQFLNTVKLDHVIWKGDIYRRLLDGNADLSVNDHTQCRLGKWYYADEGQRFTGHDAYRKLERPHRLVHLSGRLALEARAKGSLHDEELHLSAMEDASREVIENIDDLLVSISY
;
A
#
# COMPACT_ATOMS: atom_id res chain seq x y z
N MET A 1 -10.55 21.23 14.47
CA MET A 1 -10.10 22.57 14.02
C MET A 1 -10.92 23.74 14.58
N LEU A 2 -12.25 23.68 14.65
CA LEU A 2 -13.09 24.81 15.11
C LEU A 2 -12.84 25.29 16.56
N ASN A 3 -12.45 24.40 17.48
CA ASN A 3 -12.18 24.75 18.88
C ASN A 3 -10.83 25.45 19.13
N ILE A 4 -9.88 25.31 18.21
CA ILE A 4 -8.55 25.94 18.31
C ILE A 4 -8.64 27.41 17.87
N MET A 5 -9.42 27.70 16.81
CA MET A 5 -9.66 29.08 16.35
C MET A 5 -10.44 29.94 17.37
N LYS A 6 -11.41 29.35 18.10
CA LYS A 6 -12.16 30.09 19.14
C LYS A 6 -11.29 30.45 20.36
N LYS A 7 -10.32 29.62 20.71
CA LYS A 7 -9.36 29.90 21.81
C LYS A 7 -8.39 31.02 21.44
N TRP A 8 -8.01 31.13 20.17
CA TRP A 8 -7.11 32.16 19.67
C TRP A 8 -7.75 33.56 19.70
N PHE A 9 -9.01 33.69 19.27
CA PHE A 9 -9.75 34.96 19.33
C PHE A 9 -10.02 35.47 20.76
N PHE A 10 -10.12 34.57 21.74
CA PHE A 10 -10.35 34.95 23.14
C PHE A 10 -9.09 35.49 23.84
N LEU A 11 -7.90 35.10 23.37
CA LEU A 11 -6.61 35.55 23.91
C LEU A 11 -6.23 36.96 23.44
N GLN A 12 -6.69 37.39 22.26
CA GLN A 12 -6.46 38.74 21.74
C GLN A 12 -7.24 39.84 22.49
N LYS A 13 -8.42 39.52 23.05
CA LYS A 13 -9.27 40.50 23.75
C LYS A 13 -8.83 40.83 25.18
N LYS A 14 -7.78 40.18 25.70
CA LYS A 14 -7.32 40.37 27.09
C LYS A 14 -5.98 41.12 27.23
N GLN A 15 -5.38 41.56 26.13
CA GLN A 15 -4.17 42.40 26.13
C GLN A 15 -4.50 43.83 25.72
N SER A 16 -5.18 44.56 26.60
CA SER A 16 -5.29 46.02 26.52
C SER A 16 -5.33 46.60 27.92
N ALA A 17 -4.14 46.84 28.51
CA ALA A 17 -3.86 47.88 29.50
C ALA A 17 -2.50 47.59 30.16
N ILE A 18 -1.45 48.30 29.73
CA ILE A 18 -0.32 48.64 30.59
C ILE A 18 -0.03 50.12 30.34
N PRO A 19 -0.16 51.01 31.34
CA PRO A 19 0.27 52.39 31.23
C PRO A 19 1.76 52.46 31.58
N GLY A 20 2.57 53.00 30.68
CA GLY A 20 4.01 53.19 30.91
C GLY A 20 4.53 54.28 29.99
N GLU A 21 4.91 55.39 30.60
CA GLU A 21 5.46 56.60 29.96
C GLU A 21 6.62 56.27 29.02
N VAL A 22 6.57 56.80 27.80
CA VAL A 22 7.71 56.86 26.89
C VAL A 22 8.47 58.16 27.21
N PRO A 23 9.77 58.14 27.57
CA PRO A 23 10.51 59.37 27.74
C PRO A 23 10.74 60.01 26.38
N ALA A 24 10.26 61.24 26.21
CA ALA A 24 10.59 62.08 25.06
C ALA A 24 12.07 62.47 25.14
N VAL A 25 12.90 61.91 24.27
CA VAL A 25 14.27 62.40 24.03
C VAL A 25 14.52 62.41 22.54
N PHE A 26 14.26 63.54 21.89
CA PHE A 26 15.11 64.09 20.83
C PHE A 26 14.97 65.62 20.84
N PRO A 27 16.07 66.39 20.89
CA PRO A 27 16.00 67.82 20.67
C PRO A 27 15.79 68.09 19.18
N GLU A 28 14.93 69.05 18.85
CA GLU A 28 14.83 69.61 17.49
C GLU A 28 16.20 70.15 17.04
N PRO A 29 16.68 69.84 15.83
CA PRO A 29 17.67 70.67 15.18
C PRO A 29 16.95 71.79 14.44
N ALA A 30 17.38 73.01 14.77
CA ALA A 30 17.02 74.25 14.11
C ALA A 30 17.14 74.15 12.58
N THR A 31 16.15 74.71 11.91
CA THR A 31 16.16 75.04 10.48
C THR A 31 17.46 75.70 10.05
N ARG A 32 18.28 74.99 9.26
CA ARG A 32 19.26 75.61 8.37
C ARG A 32 19.59 74.71 7.18
N ALA A 33 19.07 75.13 6.03
CA ALA A 33 19.61 74.96 4.68
C ALA A 33 20.03 73.54 4.24
N VAL A 34 19.11 72.73 3.71
CA VAL A 34 19.52 71.65 2.81
C VAL A 34 18.40 71.28 1.82
N MET A 35 18.52 71.74 0.57
CA MET A 35 17.75 71.19 -0.57
C MET A 35 18.60 70.19 -1.39
N ALA A 36 19.81 69.87 -0.91
CA ALA A 36 20.71 68.87 -1.49
C ALA A 36 20.74 67.54 -0.70
N ASP A 37 20.27 67.52 0.56
CA ASP A 37 20.24 66.30 1.42
C ASP A 37 19.09 65.37 1.04
N SER A 38 17.99 65.88 0.48
CA SER A 38 16.79 65.05 0.29
C SER A 38 17.03 63.89 -0.66
N ASP A 39 17.78 64.11 -1.74
CA ASP A 39 18.05 63.09 -2.75
C ASP A 39 19.09 62.06 -2.27
N GLU A 40 20.10 62.51 -1.52
CA GLU A 40 21.11 61.64 -0.92
C GLU A 40 20.51 60.79 0.22
N GLN A 41 19.66 61.39 1.05
CA GLN A 41 18.95 60.72 2.13
C GLN A 41 17.87 59.76 1.62
N GLN A 42 17.24 60.07 0.48
CA GLN A 42 16.28 59.19 -0.20
C GLN A 42 16.99 58.02 -0.90
N CYS A 43 18.19 58.24 -1.45
CA CYS A 43 19.06 57.19 -2.00
C CYS A 43 19.51 56.19 -0.91
N VAL A 44 20.01 56.70 0.23
CA VAL A 44 20.41 55.88 1.38
C VAL A 44 19.22 55.10 1.96
N HIS A 45 18.04 55.71 2.03
CA HIS A 45 16.83 55.02 2.47
C HIS A 45 16.42 53.88 1.52
N GLY A 46 16.53 54.11 0.20
CA GLY A 46 16.29 53.08 -0.82
C GLY A 46 17.22 51.88 -0.67
N GLU A 47 18.51 52.11 -0.46
CA GLU A 47 19.51 51.05 -0.26
C GLU A 47 19.21 50.20 0.98
N ILE A 48 18.80 50.83 2.09
CA ILE A 48 18.42 50.14 3.33
C ILE A 48 17.20 49.22 3.10
N LEU A 49 16.17 49.73 2.40
CA LEU A 49 14.99 48.93 2.07
C LEU A 49 15.35 47.74 1.17
N CYS A 50 16.18 47.94 0.15
CA CYS A 50 16.66 46.86 -0.71
C CYS A 50 17.44 45.79 0.07
N ARG A 51 18.29 46.21 1.03
CA ARG A 51 19.03 45.27 1.89
C ARG A 51 18.08 44.41 2.72
N HIS A 52 17.08 45.01 3.37
CA HIS A 52 16.08 44.26 4.12
C HIS A 52 15.20 43.35 3.25
N LEU A 53 14.87 43.78 2.02
CA LEU A 53 14.16 42.92 1.06
C LEU A 53 14.99 41.68 0.68
N LEU A 54 16.30 41.85 0.46
CA LEU A 54 17.21 40.74 0.16
C LEU A 54 17.49 39.84 1.36
N GLU A 55 17.57 40.39 2.57
CA GLU A 55 17.61 39.61 3.82
C GLU A 55 16.34 38.75 3.96
N GLY A 56 15.19 39.30 3.57
CA GLY A 56 13.91 38.59 3.52
C GLY A 56 13.91 37.35 2.62
N MET A 57 14.83 37.25 1.65
CA MET A 57 14.95 36.06 0.79
C MET A 57 15.42 34.80 1.54
N ALA A 58 15.99 34.93 2.74
CA ALA A 58 16.34 33.78 3.58
C ALA A 58 15.12 32.88 3.85
N VAL A 59 13.91 33.46 3.91
CA VAL A 59 12.67 32.70 4.05
C VAL A 59 12.37 31.85 2.81
N ILE A 60 12.66 32.36 1.61
CA ILE A 60 12.49 31.63 0.35
C ILE A 60 13.44 30.44 0.29
N GLU A 61 14.66 30.60 0.79
CA GLU A 61 15.63 29.51 0.88
C GLU A 61 15.17 28.39 1.84
N ILE A 62 14.54 28.74 2.96
CA ILE A 62 13.91 27.77 3.86
C ILE A 62 12.80 27.00 3.14
N ILE A 63 11.93 27.69 2.38
CA ILE A 63 10.87 27.06 1.58
C ILE A 63 11.48 26.10 0.55
N ARG A 64 12.52 26.53 -0.19
CA ARG A 64 13.23 25.68 -1.16
C ARG A 64 13.77 24.42 -0.51
N ASN A 65 14.42 24.53 0.64
CA ASN A 65 15.00 23.38 1.34
C ASN A 65 13.90 22.42 1.84
N SER A 66 12.78 22.95 2.31
CA SER A 66 11.59 22.14 2.65
C SER A 66 11.02 21.41 1.42
N LEU A 67 11.01 22.06 0.24
CA LEU A 67 10.55 21.41 -0.98
C LEU A 67 11.47 20.26 -1.40
N LEU A 68 12.79 20.42 -1.24
CA LEU A 68 13.78 19.38 -1.48
C LEU A 68 13.60 18.17 -0.55
N ASP A 69 13.39 18.40 0.75
CA ASP A 69 13.13 17.32 1.73
C ASP A 69 11.83 16.56 1.40
N SER A 70 10.80 17.27 0.97
CA SER A 70 9.56 16.63 0.50
C SER A 70 9.81 15.78 -0.76
N GLY A 71 10.69 16.23 -1.68
CA GLY A 71 11.09 15.45 -2.85
C GLY A 71 11.80 14.14 -2.49
N THR A 72 12.69 14.14 -1.49
CA THR A 72 13.36 12.91 -1.02
C THR A 72 12.39 11.96 -0.33
N ARG A 73 11.38 12.48 0.41
CA ARG A 73 10.30 11.66 0.99
C ARG A 73 9.46 10.97 -0.09
N LEU A 74 9.12 11.66 -1.18
CA LEU A 74 8.37 11.05 -2.30
C LEU A 74 9.13 9.90 -2.96
N ALA A 75 10.46 10.00 -3.06
CA ALA A 75 11.30 8.89 -3.53
C ALA A 75 11.26 7.69 -2.57
N GLY A 76 11.18 7.94 -1.26
CA GLY A 76 10.94 6.88 -0.26
C GLY A 76 9.59 6.18 -0.43
N GLU A 77 8.53 6.94 -0.71
CA GLU A 77 7.19 6.39 -0.97
C GLU A 77 7.10 5.59 -2.29
N GLN A 78 7.99 5.82 -3.25
CA GLN A 78 8.09 4.91 -4.41
C GLN A 78 8.58 3.52 -4.00
N GLY A 79 9.56 3.45 -3.10
CA GLY A 79 10.06 2.16 -2.59
C GLY A 79 8.97 1.37 -1.85
N THR A 80 8.12 2.04 -1.08
CA THR A 80 7.00 1.37 -0.38
C THR A 80 5.95 0.82 -1.35
N LEU A 81 5.72 1.48 -2.49
CA LEU A 81 4.83 0.95 -3.53
C LEU A 81 5.38 -0.30 -4.22
N ASP A 82 6.68 -0.37 -4.47
CA ASP A 82 7.32 -1.56 -5.03
C ASP A 82 7.20 -2.76 -4.08
N GLU A 83 7.38 -2.54 -2.77
CA GLU A 83 7.15 -3.57 -1.74
C GLU A 83 5.69 -4.05 -1.72
N ILE A 84 4.73 -3.13 -1.84
CA ILE A 84 3.30 -3.47 -1.93
C ILE A 84 3.02 -4.31 -3.19
N ALA A 85 3.60 -3.94 -4.33
CA ALA A 85 3.43 -4.70 -5.58
C ALA A 85 3.98 -6.13 -5.45
N LEU A 86 5.15 -6.29 -4.82
CA LEU A 86 5.72 -7.60 -4.52
C LEU A 86 4.79 -8.41 -3.61
N HIS A 87 4.34 -7.84 -2.50
CA HIS A 87 3.46 -8.54 -1.56
C HIS A 87 2.12 -8.97 -2.18
N ASN A 88 1.55 -8.13 -3.05
CA ASN A 88 0.34 -8.47 -3.79
C ASN A 88 0.56 -9.67 -4.72
N SER A 89 1.72 -9.74 -5.39
CA SER A 89 2.07 -10.87 -6.26
C SER A 89 2.24 -12.18 -5.48
N GLU A 90 2.88 -12.12 -4.31
CA GLU A 90 3.02 -13.28 -3.42
C GLU A 90 1.68 -13.75 -2.87
N THR A 91 0.83 -12.81 -2.45
CA THR A 91 -0.51 -13.13 -1.93
C THR A 91 -1.36 -13.82 -3.01
N ARG A 92 -1.29 -13.35 -4.27
CA ARG A 92 -1.95 -14.04 -5.38
C ARG A 92 -1.44 -15.47 -5.58
N ARG A 93 -0.12 -15.70 -5.48
CA ARG A 93 0.45 -17.05 -5.56
C ARG A 93 -0.08 -17.94 -4.43
N TYR A 94 -0.10 -17.45 -3.19
CA TYR A 94 -0.66 -18.21 -2.06
C TYR A 94 -2.14 -18.52 -2.23
N MET A 95 -2.92 -17.63 -2.85
CA MET A 95 -4.33 -17.90 -3.17
C MET A 95 -4.49 -19.00 -4.23
N GLN A 96 -3.63 -19.04 -5.24
CA GLN A 96 -3.64 -20.11 -6.25
C GLN A 96 -3.27 -21.46 -5.63
N GLU A 97 -2.25 -21.50 -4.77
CA GLU A 97 -1.86 -22.71 -4.02
C GLU A 97 -3.00 -23.17 -3.10
N LEU A 98 -3.64 -22.25 -2.38
CA LEU A 98 -4.80 -22.55 -1.54
C LEU A 98 -5.95 -23.18 -2.36
N CYS A 99 -6.29 -22.61 -3.52
CA CYS A 99 -7.32 -23.17 -4.39
C CYS A 99 -6.98 -24.59 -4.85
N SER A 100 -5.72 -24.87 -5.21
CA SER A 100 -5.28 -26.22 -5.57
C SER A 100 -5.46 -27.20 -4.42
N VAL A 101 -5.07 -26.83 -3.21
CA VAL A 101 -5.26 -27.68 -2.02
C VAL A 101 -6.74 -27.92 -1.72
N LEU A 102 -7.60 -26.93 -1.95
CA LEU A 102 -9.05 -27.09 -1.79
C LEU A 102 -9.66 -28.05 -2.82
N ASP A 103 -9.14 -28.07 -4.05
CA ASP A 103 -9.56 -29.05 -5.07
C ASP A 103 -9.18 -30.48 -4.63
N ASP A 104 -7.94 -30.67 -4.13
CA ASP A 104 -7.48 -31.97 -3.60
C ASP A 104 -8.36 -32.44 -2.43
N ILE A 105 -8.65 -31.56 -1.46
CA ILE A 105 -9.49 -31.89 -0.30
C ILE A 105 -10.90 -32.30 -0.77
N SER A 106 -11.47 -31.59 -1.74
CA SER A 106 -12.78 -31.93 -2.30
C SER A 106 -12.77 -33.33 -2.93
N GLU A 107 -11.75 -33.65 -3.73
CA GLU A 107 -11.61 -34.96 -4.34
C GLU A 107 -11.45 -36.08 -3.29
N HIS A 108 -10.67 -35.82 -2.24
CA HIS A 108 -10.51 -36.76 -1.13
C HIS A 108 -11.81 -36.99 -0.36
N ALA A 109 -12.61 -35.94 -0.14
CA ALA A 109 -13.93 -36.06 0.50
C ALA A 109 -14.88 -36.92 -0.36
N ASP A 110 -14.93 -36.68 -1.67
CA ASP A 110 -15.78 -37.45 -2.61
C ASP A 110 -15.40 -38.93 -2.62
N LYS A 111 -14.09 -39.24 -2.69
CA LYS A 111 -13.60 -40.63 -2.57
C LYS A 111 -13.96 -41.24 -1.22
N GLY A 112 -13.85 -40.47 -0.13
CA GLY A 112 -14.23 -40.90 1.21
C GLY A 112 -15.70 -41.29 1.31
N LEU A 113 -16.59 -40.50 0.69
CA LEU A 113 -18.03 -40.80 0.62
C LEU A 113 -18.29 -42.09 -0.18
N ASP A 114 -17.67 -42.27 -1.34
CA ASP A 114 -17.81 -43.49 -2.15
C ASP A 114 -17.34 -44.76 -1.39
N TYR A 115 -16.18 -44.71 -0.74
CA TYR A 115 -15.69 -45.82 0.08
C TYR A 115 -16.61 -46.13 1.27
N THR A 116 -17.14 -45.10 1.92
CA THR A 116 -18.07 -45.25 3.03
C THR A 116 -19.38 -45.90 2.56
N GLN A 117 -19.89 -45.51 1.40
CA GLN A 117 -21.10 -46.10 0.83
C GLN A 117 -20.90 -47.57 0.43
N LYS A 118 -19.74 -47.90 -0.15
CA LYS A 118 -19.32 -49.29 -0.41
C LYS A 118 -19.22 -50.11 0.87
N LEU A 119 -18.62 -49.55 1.93
CA LEU A 119 -18.52 -50.22 3.23
C LEU A 119 -19.90 -50.50 3.83
N ILE A 120 -20.81 -49.53 3.81
CA ILE A 120 -22.19 -49.72 4.30
C ILE A 120 -22.90 -50.83 3.52
N SER A 121 -22.70 -50.92 2.20
CA SER A 121 -23.25 -52.00 1.38
C SER A 121 -22.72 -53.38 1.79
N VAL A 122 -21.40 -53.50 1.97
CA VAL A 122 -20.75 -54.75 2.43
C VAL A 122 -21.25 -55.15 3.82
N LEU A 123 -21.38 -54.21 4.75
CA LEU A 123 -21.95 -54.48 6.08
C LEU A 123 -23.40 -54.97 6.00
N GLY A 124 -24.18 -54.47 5.04
CA GLY A 124 -25.52 -54.98 4.74
C GLY A 124 -25.51 -56.45 4.33
N GLN A 125 -24.60 -56.85 3.43
CA GLN A 125 -24.43 -58.24 3.00
C GLN A 125 -23.98 -59.14 4.14
N ILE A 126 -23.06 -58.66 4.99
CA ILE A 126 -22.60 -59.40 6.18
C ILE A 126 -23.78 -59.66 7.12
N ASN A 127 -24.59 -58.64 7.43
CA ASN A 127 -25.77 -58.82 8.29
C ASN A 127 -26.78 -59.81 7.70
N GLN A 128 -26.97 -59.83 6.37
CA GLN A 128 -27.81 -60.83 5.72
C GLN A 128 -27.27 -62.25 5.90
N ASN A 129 -25.94 -62.44 5.80
CA ASN A 129 -25.30 -63.72 6.04
C ASN A 129 -25.41 -64.17 7.50
N ILE A 130 -25.27 -63.24 8.46
CA ILE A 130 -25.42 -63.53 9.89
C ILE A 130 -26.85 -64.00 10.18
N ASN A 131 -27.87 -63.33 9.64
CA ASN A 131 -29.27 -63.76 9.78
C ASN A 131 -29.49 -65.19 9.24
N ASN A 132 -28.81 -65.55 8.14
CA ASN A 132 -28.86 -66.91 7.61
C ASN A 132 -28.19 -67.92 8.56
N ILE A 133 -27.05 -67.58 9.14
CA ILE A 133 -26.34 -68.42 10.13
C ILE A 133 -27.22 -68.62 11.37
N GLU A 134 -27.83 -67.57 11.90
CA GLU A 134 -28.74 -67.64 13.04
C GLU A 134 -29.92 -68.58 12.74
N ARG A 135 -30.52 -68.47 11.54
CA ARG A 135 -31.58 -69.38 11.09
C ARG A 135 -31.11 -70.84 11.03
N LEU A 136 -29.92 -71.10 10.47
CA LEU A 136 -29.35 -72.45 10.37
C LEU A 136 -29.02 -73.02 11.75
N ALA A 137 -28.48 -72.21 12.66
CA ALA A 137 -28.20 -72.60 14.02
C ALA A 137 -29.48 -72.92 14.80
N ASN A 138 -30.55 -72.14 14.61
CA ASN A 138 -31.87 -72.42 15.17
C ASN A 138 -32.47 -73.73 14.63
N GLN A 139 -32.37 -73.99 13.32
CA GLN A 139 -32.82 -75.26 12.73
C GLN A 139 -32.03 -76.45 13.26
N THR A 140 -30.70 -76.30 13.38
CA THR A 140 -29.82 -77.34 13.91
C THR A 140 -30.10 -77.62 15.39
N ASN A 141 -30.35 -76.57 16.18
CA ASN A 141 -30.76 -76.69 17.57
C ASN A 141 -32.08 -77.46 17.71
N LEU A 142 -33.08 -77.17 16.87
CA LEU A 142 -34.36 -77.90 16.86
C LEU A 142 -34.18 -79.37 16.47
N LEU A 143 -33.36 -79.66 15.45
CA LEU A 143 -33.01 -81.04 15.05
C LEU A 143 -32.30 -81.79 16.17
N ALA A 144 -31.39 -81.13 16.88
CA ALA A 144 -30.66 -81.70 18.01
C ALA A 144 -31.61 -82.01 19.19
N VAL A 145 -32.54 -81.12 19.50
CA VAL A 145 -33.57 -81.35 20.53
C VAL A 145 -34.46 -82.54 20.15
N ASN A 146 -34.95 -82.60 18.91
CA ASN A 146 -35.76 -83.72 18.44
C ASN A 146 -34.99 -85.05 18.50
N SER A 147 -33.70 -85.04 18.13
CA SER A 147 -32.83 -86.22 18.19
C SER A 147 -32.55 -86.66 19.62
N ALA A 148 -32.40 -85.72 20.57
CA ALA A 148 -32.22 -86.02 21.98
C ALA A 148 -33.48 -86.67 22.59
N ILE A 149 -34.66 -86.20 22.19
CA ILE A 149 -35.96 -86.78 22.59
C ILE A 149 -36.06 -88.22 22.06
N GLU A 150 -35.81 -88.44 20.77
CA GLU A 150 -35.87 -89.77 20.16
C GLU A 150 -34.86 -90.73 20.81
N ALA A 151 -33.63 -90.28 21.04
CA ALA A 151 -32.59 -91.05 21.71
C ALA A 151 -32.99 -91.46 23.15
N SER A 152 -33.75 -90.63 23.87
CA SER A 152 -34.29 -90.97 25.19
C SER A 152 -35.41 -92.02 25.13
N HIS A 153 -36.14 -92.07 24.00
CA HIS A 153 -37.26 -92.99 23.78
C HIS A 153 -36.81 -94.44 23.58
N VAL A 154 -35.65 -94.67 22.96
CA VAL A 154 -35.10 -96.02 22.70
C VAL A 154 -34.31 -96.61 23.89
N GLY A 155 -34.30 -95.92 25.04
CA GLY A 155 -33.67 -96.39 26.28
C GLY A 155 -32.16 -96.61 26.17
N SER A 156 -31.66 -97.76 26.65
CA SER A 156 -30.21 -98.04 26.72
C SER A 156 -29.49 -98.07 25.36
N ARG A 157 -30.21 -98.36 24.26
CA ARG A 157 -29.65 -98.37 22.90
C ARG A 157 -29.41 -96.96 22.34
N GLY A 158 -30.09 -95.93 22.87
CA GLY A 158 -29.98 -94.54 22.43
C GLY A 158 -28.95 -93.69 23.18
N ALA A 159 -28.27 -94.24 24.19
CA ALA A 159 -27.39 -93.47 25.09
C ALA A 159 -26.27 -92.71 24.34
N GLY A 160 -25.63 -93.33 23.34
CA GLY A 160 -24.60 -92.68 22.51
C GLY A 160 -25.16 -91.53 21.66
N PHE A 161 -26.35 -91.71 21.07
CA PHE A 161 -27.02 -90.67 20.28
C PHE A 161 -27.48 -89.48 21.14
N SER A 162 -27.86 -89.72 22.39
CA SER A 162 -28.21 -88.65 23.34
C SER A 162 -27.03 -87.73 23.67
N VAL A 163 -25.81 -88.27 23.73
CA VAL A 163 -24.58 -87.47 23.93
C VAL A 163 -24.33 -86.59 22.72
N ILE A 164 -24.36 -87.17 21.50
CA ILE A 164 -24.17 -86.43 20.25
C ILE A 164 -25.21 -85.30 20.10
N ALA A 165 -26.48 -85.59 20.39
CA ALA A 165 -27.55 -84.61 20.31
C ALA A 165 -27.35 -83.43 21.29
N ARG A 166 -26.82 -83.70 22.49
CA ARG A 166 -26.46 -82.63 23.45
C ARG A 166 -25.33 -81.75 22.92
N GLU A 167 -24.30 -82.36 22.35
CA GLU A 167 -23.15 -81.64 21.79
C GLU A 167 -23.57 -80.74 20.63
N ILE A 168 -24.41 -81.23 19.71
CA ILE A 168 -24.95 -80.44 18.59
C ILE A 168 -25.80 -79.27 19.11
N LYS A 169 -26.60 -79.51 20.15
CA LYS A 169 -27.42 -78.47 20.79
C LYS A 169 -26.54 -77.36 21.38
N GLN A 170 -25.50 -77.74 22.13
CA GLN A 170 -24.55 -76.80 22.71
C GLN A 170 -23.84 -75.99 21.62
N LEU A 171 -23.29 -76.66 20.60
CA LEU A 171 -22.63 -76.02 19.47
C LEU A 171 -23.55 -75.04 18.73
N SER A 172 -24.82 -75.41 18.53
CA SER A 172 -25.80 -74.52 17.90
C SER A 172 -26.07 -73.26 18.74
N GLY A 173 -26.08 -73.38 20.07
CA GLY A 173 -26.20 -72.24 20.98
C GLY A 173 -24.97 -71.34 20.95
N GLU A 174 -23.77 -71.91 20.88
CA GLU A 174 -22.52 -71.17 20.73
C GLU A 174 -22.49 -70.38 19.42
N ILE A 175 -22.93 -70.99 18.30
CA ILE A 175 -23.04 -70.31 17.00
C ILE A 175 -24.02 -69.12 17.06
N GLN A 176 -25.15 -69.24 17.76
CA GLN A 176 -26.10 -68.14 17.93
C GLN A 176 -25.50 -66.98 18.73
N ASN A 177 -24.80 -67.28 19.83
CA ASN A 177 -24.12 -66.26 20.61
C ASN A 177 -23.06 -65.53 19.77
N GLU A 178 -22.31 -66.26 18.96
CA GLU A 178 -21.32 -65.64 18.07
C GLU A 178 -21.96 -64.76 16.98
N ALA A 179 -23.09 -65.20 16.40
CA ALA A 179 -23.86 -64.40 15.45
C ALA A 179 -24.34 -63.07 16.06
N ILE A 180 -24.78 -63.07 17.33
CA ILE A 180 -25.15 -61.85 18.07
C ILE A 180 -23.94 -60.93 18.24
N ASN A 181 -22.78 -61.46 18.62
CA ASN A 181 -21.55 -60.68 18.79
C ASN A 181 -21.11 -60.02 17.48
N ILE A 182 -21.14 -60.75 16.36
CA ILE A 182 -20.78 -60.21 15.05
C ILE A 182 -21.78 -59.11 14.65
N THR A 183 -23.08 -59.30 14.88
CA THR A 183 -24.11 -58.27 14.61
C THR A 183 -23.86 -56.98 15.41
N ALA A 184 -23.47 -57.10 16.69
CA ALA A 184 -23.11 -55.95 17.50
C ALA A 184 -21.86 -55.24 16.94
N PHE A 185 -20.88 -56.00 16.44
CA PHE A 185 -19.66 -55.45 15.85
C PHE A 185 -19.93 -54.73 14.51
N THR A 186 -20.71 -55.34 13.61
CA THR A 186 -21.11 -54.71 12.34
C THR A 186 -21.95 -53.45 12.57
N GLY A 187 -22.79 -53.43 13.61
CA GLY A 187 -23.52 -52.24 14.05
C GLY A 187 -22.58 -51.09 14.45
N LYS A 188 -21.51 -51.38 15.20
CA LYS A 188 -20.49 -50.38 15.56
C LYS A 188 -19.75 -49.85 14.33
N ILE A 189 -19.33 -50.72 13.42
CA ILE A 189 -18.67 -50.30 12.17
C ILE A 189 -19.60 -49.41 11.35
N LYS A 190 -20.89 -49.77 11.23
CA LYS A 190 -21.88 -48.95 10.51
C LYS A 190 -22.05 -47.57 11.15
N SER A 191 -22.06 -47.49 12.48
CA SER A 191 -22.10 -46.21 13.19
C SER A 191 -20.88 -45.34 12.84
N HIS A 192 -19.67 -45.91 12.88
CA HIS A 192 -18.44 -45.20 12.50
C HIS A 192 -18.45 -44.77 11.03
N ALA A 193 -18.94 -45.61 10.12
CA ALA A 193 -19.10 -45.27 8.72
C ALA A 193 -20.04 -44.06 8.53
N ASN A 194 -21.17 -44.02 9.25
CA ASN A 194 -22.07 -42.87 9.20
C ASN A 194 -21.43 -41.58 9.76
N SER A 195 -20.61 -41.68 10.81
CA SER A 195 -19.85 -40.51 11.30
C SER A 195 -18.89 -39.99 10.24
N ILE A 196 -18.14 -40.87 9.57
CA ILE A 196 -17.23 -40.49 8.46
C ILE A 196 -18.01 -39.82 7.32
N TYR A 197 -19.21 -40.31 7.00
CA TYR A 197 -20.07 -39.71 5.99
C TYR A 197 -20.44 -38.26 6.34
N THR A 198 -20.89 -38.02 7.58
CA THR A 198 -21.22 -36.66 8.05
C THR A 198 -20.01 -35.74 8.04
N ASP A 199 -18.86 -36.22 8.54
CA ASP A 199 -17.61 -35.44 8.55
C ASP A 199 -17.17 -35.06 7.13
N ALA A 200 -17.35 -35.95 6.15
CA ALA A 200 -17.05 -35.68 4.75
C ALA A 200 -18.00 -34.62 4.13
N GLU A 201 -19.30 -34.68 4.42
CA GLU A 201 -20.26 -33.63 4.01
C GLU A 201 -19.91 -32.26 4.62
N ASP A 202 -19.54 -32.22 5.90
CA ASP A 202 -19.17 -30.98 6.55
C ASP A 202 -17.85 -30.42 6.02
N ASN A 203 -16.89 -31.28 5.68
CA ASN A 203 -15.67 -30.88 4.98
C ASN A 203 -15.95 -30.27 3.61
N GLN A 204 -16.89 -30.82 2.82
CA GLN A 204 -17.28 -30.21 1.54
C GLN A 204 -17.87 -28.80 1.73
N LYS A 205 -18.71 -28.60 2.74
CA LYS A 205 -19.24 -27.26 3.07
C LYS A 205 -18.11 -26.30 3.46
N LEU A 206 -17.17 -26.73 4.28
CA LEU A 206 -16.01 -25.93 4.67
C LEU A 206 -15.16 -25.55 3.45
N VAL A 207 -14.86 -26.50 2.57
CA VAL A 207 -14.13 -26.24 1.32
C VAL A 207 -14.83 -25.19 0.46
N SER A 208 -16.15 -25.29 0.31
CA SER A 208 -16.93 -24.29 -0.45
C SER A 208 -16.86 -22.89 0.16
N CYS A 209 -16.88 -22.79 1.50
CA CYS A 209 -16.75 -21.52 2.21
C CYS A 209 -15.37 -20.91 2.00
N ILE A 210 -14.29 -21.71 2.16
CA ILE A 210 -12.92 -21.24 1.96
C ILE A 210 -12.71 -20.81 0.50
N ARG A 211 -13.28 -21.52 -0.47
CA ARG A 211 -13.21 -21.14 -1.90
C ARG A 211 -13.84 -19.77 -2.14
N ASN A 212 -15.00 -19.48 -1.55
CA ASN A 212 -15.62 -18.16 -1.64
C ASN A 212 -14.74 -17.06 -1.03
N ILE A 213 -14.09 -17.33 0.10
CA ILE A 213 -13.15 -16.39 0.73
C ILE A 213 -11.94 -16.14 -0.19
N ALA A 214 -11.40 -17.18 -0.83
CA ALA A 214 -10.28 -17.05 -1.76
C ALA A 214 -10.65 -16.17 -2.97
N VAL A 215 -11.85 -16.36 -3.55
CA VAL A 215 -12.36 -15.51 -4.65
C VAL A 215 -12.50 -14.05 -4.22
N GLN A 216 -13.13 -13.79 -3.07
CA GLN A 216 -13.26 -12.43 -2.53
C GLN A 216 -11.90 -11.78 -2.23
N THR A 217 -10.91 -12.59 -1.85
CA THR A 217 -9.55 -12.12 -1.57
C THR A 217 -8.84 -11.73 -2.86
N ASP A 218 -9.00 -12.51 -3.94
CA ASP A 218 -8.45 -12.14 -5.26
C ASP A 218 -9.07 -10.83 -5.78
N GLU A 219 -10.39 -10.64 -5.68
CA GLU A 219 -11.05 -9.38 -6.05
C GLU A 219 -10.50 -8.16 -5.29
N ARG A 220 -10.23 -8.33 -3.99
CA ARG A 220 -9.60 -7.29 -3.16
C ARG A 220 -8.16 -7.03 -3.58
N LEU A 221 -7.39 -8.06 -3.92
CA LEU A 221 -6.03 -7.91 -4.43
C LEU A 221 -5.99 -7.16 -5.78
N GLN A 222 -6.93 -7.44 -6.69
CA GLN A 222 -7.03 -6.68 -7.95
C GLN A 222 -7.30 -5.19 -7.70
N SER A 223 -8.20 -4.90 -6.75
CA SER A 223 -8.49 -3.52 -6.34
C SER A 223 -7.25 -2.85 -5.75
N MET A 224 -6.47 -3.57 -4.93
CA MET A 224 -5.25 -3.08 -4.34
C MET A 224 -4.17 -2.78 -5.38
N ILE A 225 -3.96 -3.68 -6.36
CA ILE A 225 -3.04 -3.47 -7.49
C ILE A 225 -3.43 -2.21 -8.26
N THR A 226 -4.72 -2.03 -8.56
CA THR A 226 -5.22 -0.85 -9.27
C THR A 226 -4.95 0.44 -8.48
N ILE A 227 -5.15 0.42 -7.16
CA ILE A 227 -4.86 1.56 -6.29
C ILE A 227 -3.36 1.86 -6.24
N SER A 228 -2.52 0.83 -6.12
CA SER A 228 -1.06 0.97 -6.12
C SER A 228 -0.54 1.60 -7.41
N SER A 229 -0.99 1.14 -8.58
CA SER A 229 -0.62 1.75 -9.87
C SER A 229 -1.08 3.20 -9.97
N ARG A 230 -2.26 3.53 -9.44
CA ARG A 230 -2.75 4.91 -9.39
C ARG A 230 -1.89 5.77 -8.45
N MET A 231 -1.51 5.24 -7.30
CA MET A 231 -0.61 5.93 -6.36
C MET A 231 0.76 6.17 -6.98
N GLU A 232 1.31 5.21 -7.72
CA GLU A 232 2.59 5.35 -8.41
C GLU A 232 2.57 6.54 -9.38
N ALA A 233 1.50 6.65 -10.17
CA ALA A 233 1.32 7.74 -11.11
C ALA A 233 1.13 9.10 -10.40
N ILE A 234 0.39 9.15 -9.30
CA ILE A 234 0.24 10.37 -8.48
C ILE A 234 1.57 10.79 -7.85
N ILE A 235 2.33 9.86 -7.25
CA ILE A 235 3.63 10.17 -6.62
C ILE A 235 4.60 10.71 -7.68
N ARG A 236 4.65 10.07 -8.85
CA ARG A 236 5.47 10.53 -9.97
C ARG A 236 5.08 11.96 -10.41
N PHE A 237 3.78 12.24 -10.52
CA PHE A 237 3.28 13.58 -10.83
C PHE A 237 3.68 14.60 -9.77
N VAL A 238 3.44 14.30 -8.49
CA VAL A 238 3.78 15.20 -7.37
C VAL A 238 5.30 15.42 -7.30
N ALA A 239 6.12 14.41 -7.58
CA ALA A 239 7.58 14.52 -7.60
C ALA A 239 8.06 15.49 -8.70
N VAL A 240 7.53 15.39 -9.92
CA VAL A 240 7.83 16.34 -11.00
C VAL A 240 7.35 17.74 -10.63
N GLN A 241 6.15 17.87 -10.07
CA GLN A 241 5.63 19.16 -9.61
C GLN A 241 6.53 19.80 -8.55
N GLN A 242 6.99 19.01 -7.59
CA GLN A 242 7.88 19.44 -6.53
C GLN A 242 9.25 19.88 -7.05
N PHE A 243 9.81 19.11 -7.99
CA PHE A 243 11.05 19.46 -8.67
C PHE A 243 10.94 20.81 -9.37
N LEU A 244 9.91 20.98 -10.22
CA LEU A 244 9.69 22.19 -10.99
C LEU A 244 9.41 23.42 -10.10
N ASN A 245 8.66 23.27 -9.01
CA ASN A 245 8.48 24.33 -8.03
C ASN A 245 9.79 24.70 -7.33
N THR A 246 10.66 23.72 -7.06
CA THR A 246 11.99 23.99 -6.50
C THR A 246 12.85 24.78 -7.49
N VAL A 247 12.79 24.45 -8.79
CA VAL A 247 13.47 25.20 -9.84
C VAL A 247 13.02 26.67 -9.89
N LYS A 248 11.73 26.96 -9.73
CA LYS A 248 11.25 28.36 -9.66
C LYS A 248 11.91 29.12 -8.51
N LEU A 249 12.02 28.50 -7.35
CA LEU A 249 12.69 29.11 -6.20
C LEU A 249 14.20 29.26 -6.41
N ASP A 250 14.85 28.32 -7.10
CA ASP A 250 16.27 28.45 -7.46
C ASP A 250 16.50 29.72 -8.29
N HIS A 251 15.62 30.05 -9.23
CA HIS A 251 15.72 31.26 -10.05
C HIS A 251 15.52 32.53 -9.22
N VAL A 252 14.54 32.54 -8.30
CA VAL A 252 14.32 33.67 -7.39
C VAL A 252 15.54 33.91 -6.52
N ILE A 253 16.11 32.84 -5.95
CA ILE A 253 17.31 32.92 -5.11
C ILE A 253 18.54 33.34 -5.93
N TRP A 254 18.69 32.82 -7.15
CA TRP A 254 19.81 33.16 -8.04
C TRP A 254 19.78 34.63 -8.43
N LYS A 255 18.63 35.17 -8.85
CA LYS A 255 18.48 36.61 -9.13
C LYS A 255 18.74 37.46 -7.89
N GLY A 256 18.24 37.01 -6.74
CA GLY A 256 18.54 37.60 -5.44
C GLY A 256 20.03 37.71 -5.14
N ASP A 257 20.81 36.68 -5.50
CA ASP A 257 22.27 36.69 -5.36
C ASP A 257 22.92 37.72 -6.29
N ILE A 258 22.43 37.88 -7.52
CA ILE A 258 22.88 38.93 -8.45
C ILE A 258 22.65 40.31 -7.83
N TYR A 259 21.44 40.59 -7.34
CA TYR A 259 21.13 41.87 -6.69
C TYR A 259 22.00 42.15 -5.47
N ARG A 260 22.22 41.12 -4.63
CA ARG A 260 23.09 41.24 -3.46
C ARG A 260 24.52 41.61 -3.86
N ARG A 261 25.09 40.94 -4.86
CA ARG A 261 26.46 41.24 -5.34
C ARG A 261 26.60 42.65 -5.90
N LEU A 262 25.58 43.13 -6.63
CA LEU A 262 25.56 44.49 -7.18
C LEU A 262 25.49 45.55 -6.06
N LEU A 263 24.67 45.33 -5.04
CA LEU A 263 24.56 46.22 -3.88
C LEU A 263 25.82 46.23 -3.01
N ASP A 264 26.40 45.06 -2.74
CA ASP A 264 27.61 44.95 -1.91
C ASP A 264 28.89 45.43 -2.64
N GLY A 265 28.78 45.74 -3.94
CA GLY A 265 29.94 46.13 -4.77
C GLY A 265 30.94 44.99 -4.95
N ASN A 266 30.47 43.74 -4.94
CA ASN A 266 31.32 42.57 -5.06
C ASN A 266 31.90 42.46 -6.48
N ALA A 267 33.23 42.28 -6.60
CA ALA A 267 33.94 42.14 -7.86
C ALA A 267 33.88 40.71 -8.46
N ASP A 268 33.29 39.74 -7.74
CA ASP A 268 33.14 38.38 -8.24
C ASP A 268 32.03 38.27 -9.31
N LEU A 269 32.46 38.13 -10.56
CA LEU A 269 31.61 37.92 -11.73
C LEU A 269 31.21 36.44 -11.93
N SER A 270 31.70 35.53 -11.10
CA SER A 270 31.48 34.09 -11.27
C SER A 270 30.04 33.71 -10.95
N VAL A 271 29.27 33.41 -11.99
CA VAL A 271 27.92 32.86 -11.91
C VAL A 271 27.79 31.63 -12.80
N ASN A 272 27.02 30.64 -12.31
CA ASN A 272 26.77 29.42 -13.06
C ASN A 272 26.11 29.70 -14.41
N ASP A 273 26.45 28.90 -15.42
CA ASP A 273 25.74 28.88 -16.69
C ASP A 273 24.38 28.18 -16.58
N HIS A 274 23.46 28.48 -17.49
CA HIS A 274 22.14 27.86 -17.57
C HIS A 274 22.22 26.32 -17.63
N THR A 275 23.25 25.76 -18.27
CA THR A 275 23.49 24.31 -18.33
C THR A 275 23.96 23.69 -17.00
N GLN A 276 24.53 24.49 -16.10
CA GLN A 276 25.11 24.03 -14.83
C GLN A 276 24.09 24.06 -13.67
N CYS A 277 22.99 24.80 -13.83
CA CYS A 277 21.94 24.91 -12.82
C CYS A 277 21.07 23.64 -12.78
N ARG A 278 20.20 23.52 -11.77
CA ARG A 278 19.29 22.37 -11.62
C ARG A 278 18.36 22.21 -12.82
N LEU A 279 17.81 23.32 -13.33
CA LEU A 279 16.94 23.30 -14.51
C LEU A 279 17.69 22.83 -15.76
N GLY A 280 18.89 23.36 -16.02
CA GLY A 280 19.68 22.96 -17.19
C GLY A 280 20.06 21.49 -17.15
N LYS A 281 20.58 21.02 -16.01
CA LYS A 281 20.92 19.60 -15.83
C LYS A 281 19.73 18.70 -16.13
N TRP A 282 18.55 19.06 -15.67
CA TRP A 282 17.32 18.31 -15.94
C TRP A 282 16.87 18.44 -17.40
N TYR A 283 16.88 19.66 -17.95
CA TYR A 283 16.43 19.95 -19.31
C TYR A 283 17.20 19.11 -20.34
N TYR A 284 18.52 19.03 -20.19
CA TYR A 284 19.38 18.30 -21.11
C TYR A 284 19.48 16.80 -20.81
N ALA A 285 19.12 16.34 -19.61
CA ALA A 285 19.12 14.92 -19.24
C ALA A 285 17.89 14.18 -19.77
N ASP A 286 17.98 12.85 -19.80
CA ASP A 286 16.90 11.96 -20.25
C ASP A 286 15.57 12.21 -19.53
N GLU A 287 15.62 12.56 -18.23
CA GLU A 287 14.43 12.84 -17.43
C GLU A 287 13.63 14.04 -17.97
N GLY A 288 14.31 15.14 -18.33
CA GLY A 288 13.66 16.32 -18.91
C GLY A 288 13.26 16.10 -20.36
N GLN A 289 14.05 15.34 -21.14
CA GLN A 289 13.74 15.08 -22.55
C GLN A 289 12.41 14.33 -22.77
N ARG A 290 11.88 13.65 -21.74
CA ARG A 290 10.54 13.05 -21.76
C ARG A 290 9.43 14.07 -22.00
N PHE A 291 9.68 15.35 -21.71
CA PHE A 291 8.72 16.43 -21.88
C PHE A 291 8.86 17.17 -23.23
N THR A 292 9.71 16.69 -24.15
CA THR A 292 9.89 17.29 -25.49
C THR A 292 8.60 17.43 -26.30
N GLY A 293 7.58 16.61 -26.02
CA GLY A 293 6.24 16.73 -26.61
C GLY A 293 5.49 18.01 -26.20
N HIS A 294 5.79 18.56 -25.03
CA HIS A 294 5.12 19.74 -24.48
C HIS A 294 5.72 21.03 -25.01
N ASP A 295 4.87 21.94 -25.49
CA ASP A 295 5.32 23.22 -26.06
C ASP A 295 5.97 24.13 -25.03
N ALA A 296 5.40 24.16 -23.83
CA ALA A 296 5.95 24.89 -22.68
C ALA A 296 7.37 24.44 -22.35
N TYR A 297 7.66 23.13 -22.40
CA TYR A 297 9.02 22.62 -22.19
C TYR A 297 10.00 23.15 -23.25
N ARG A 298 9.64 23.10 -24.55
CA ARG A 298 10.52 23.60 -25.61
C ARG A 298 10.79 25.11 -25.49
N LYS A 299 9.79 25.86 -25.04
CA LYS A 299 9.87 27.30 -24.82
C LYS A 299 10.77 27.70 -23.65
N LEU A 300 11.10 26.80 -22.71
CA LEU A 300 11.94 27.12 -21.55
C LEU A 300 13.36 27.54 -21.92
N GLU A 301 13.95 26.94 -22.97
CA GLU A 301 15.39 27.03 -23.21
C GLU A 301 15.89 28.45 -23.46
N ARG A 302 15.20 29.18 -24.35
CA ARG A 302 15.57 30.55 -24.69
C ARG A 302 15.51 31.51 -23.49
N PRO A 303 14.39 31.66 -22.77
CA PRO A 303 14.32 32.54 -21.61
C PRO A 303 15.23 32.07 -20.47
N HIS A 304 15.39 30.76 -20.25
CA HIS A 304 16.32 30.24 -19.25
C HIS A 304 17.78 30.65 -19.53
N ARG A 305 18.23 30.49 -20.78
CA ARG A 305 19.56 30.97 -21.20
C ARG A 305 19.69 32.49 -21.04
N LEU A 306 18.63 33.25 -21.35
CA LEU A 306 18.62 34.71 -21.21
C LEU A 306 18.74 35.16 -19.75
N VAL A 307 18.10 34.48 -18.79
CA VAL A 307 18.25 34.81 -17.35
C VAL A 307 19.72 34.78 -16.95
N HIS A 308 20.40 33.67 -17.23
CA HIS A 308 21.80 33.48 -16.86
C HIS A 308 22.75 34.43 -17.60
N LEU A 309 22.51 34.66 -18.89
CA LEU A 309 23.30 35.59 -19.69
C LEU A 309 23.14 37.03 -19.20
N SER A 310 21.90 37.49 -19.02
CA SER A 310 21.59 38.85 -18.60
C SER A 310 22.12 39.16 -17.20
N GLY A 311 22.00 38.23 -16.24
CA GLY A 311 22.58 38.45 -14.90
C GLY A 311 24.11 38.56 -14.91
N ARG A 312 24.80 37.78 -15.75
CA ARG A 312 26.25 37.91 -15.94
C ARG A 312 26.62 39.26 -16.56
N LEU A 313 25.91 39.67 -17.61
CA LEU A 313 26.15 40.94 -18.29
C LEU A 313 25.86 42.15 -17.38
N ALA A 314 24.89 42.05 -16.48
CA ALA A 314 24.64 43.09 -15.46
C ALA A 314 25.84 43.26 -14.51
N LEU A 315 26.42 42.16 -14.02
CA LEU A 315 27.63 42.19 -13.19
C LEU A 315 28.83 42.77 -13.97
N GLU A 316 28.99 42.39 -15.24
CA GLU A 316 30.05 42.93 -16.09
C GLU A 316 29.90 44.43 -16.39
N ALA A 317 28.67 44.90 -16.62
CA ALA A 317 28.35 46.31 -16.84
C ALA A 317 28.66 47.14 -15.59
N ARG A 318 28.28 46.63 -14.41
CA ARG A 318 28.64 47.22 -13.12
C ARG A 318 30.15 47.35 -12.94
N ALA A 319 30.90 46.29 -13.24
CA ALA A 319 32.36 46.29 -13.15
C ALA A 319 33.03 47.30 -14.10
N LYS A 320 32.38 47.60 -15.23
CA LYS A 320 32.80 48.64 -16.20
C LYS A 320 32.31 50.05 -15.84
N GLY A 321 31.52 50.20 -14.78
CA GLY A 321 30.93 51.47 -14.35
C GLY A 321 29.75 51.96 -15.21
N SER A 322 29.19 51.09 -16.06
CA SER A 322 28.05 51.44 -16.93
C SER A 322 26.73 51.16 -16.23
N LEU A 323 26.16 52.17 -15.56
CA LEU A 323 24.87 52.06 -14.87
C LEU A 323 23.70 51.82 -15.83
N HIS A 324 23.77 52.38 -17.05
CA HIS A 324 22.73 52.21 -18.05
C HIS A 324 22.66 50.76 -18.57
N ASP A 325 23.80 50.16 -18.89
CA ASP A 325 23.85 48.78 -19.35
C ASP A 325 23.48 47.81 -18.22
N GLU A 326 23.87 48.12 -16.98
CA GLU A 326 23.46 47.37 -15.78
C GLU A 326 21.93 47.31 -15.67
N GLU A 327 21.24 48.45 -15.71
CA GLU A 327 19.77 48.53 -15.64
C GLU A 327 19.10 47.76 -16.78
N LEU A 328 19.61 47.93 -18.01
CA LEU A 328 19.10 47.23 -19.20
C LEU A 328 19.19 45.70 -19.03
N HIS A 329 20.34 45.20 -18.56
CA HIS A 329 20.56 43.78 -18.35
C HIS A 329 19.74 43.22 -17.18
N LEU A 330 19.53 44.00 -16.11
CA LEU A 330 18.64 43.61 -15.01
C LEU A 330 17.18 43.51 -15.45
N SER A 331 16.68 44.47 -16.24
CA SER A 331 15.32 44.38 -16.80
C SER A 331 15.15 43.14 -17.68
N ALA A 332 16.14 42.87 -18.55
CA ALA A 332 16.13 41.69 -19.41
C ALA A 332 16.17 40.37 -18.60
N MET A 333 16.89 40.35 -17.47
CA MET A 333 16.93 39.20 -16.56
C MET A 333 15.56 38.97 -15.89
N GLU A 334 14.89 40.03 -15.44
CA GLU A 334 13.57 39.93 -14.81
C GLU A 334 12.49 39.45 -15.78
N ASP A 335 12.44 40.01 -16.99
CA ASP A 335 11.47 39.60 -18.01
C ASP A 335 11.69 38.16 -18.46
N ALA A 336 12.94 37.77 -18.73
CA ALA A 336 13.27 36.39 -19.06
C ALA A 336 12.93 35.42 -17.91
N SER A 337 13.14 35.83 -16.66
CA SER A 337 12.78 35.01 -15.50
C SER A 337 11.28 34.84 -15.34
N ARG A 338 10.48 35.86 -15.69
CA ARG A 338 9.02 35.76 -15.72
C ARG A 338 8.60 34.73 -16.77
N GLU A 339 9.16 34.81 -17.97
CA GLU A 339 8.91 33.83 -19.04
C GLU A 339 9.28 32.40 -18.62
N VAL A 340 10.40 32.19 -17.90
CA VAL A 340 10.75 30.86 -17.37
C VAL A 340 9.67 30.36 -16.42
N ILE A 341 9.24 31.17 -15.45
CA ILE A 341 8.25 30.77 -14.45
C ILE A 341 6.91 30.45 -15.11
N GLU A 342 6.46 31.28 -16.06
CA GLU A 342 5.25 31.08 -16.84
C GLU A 342 5.29 29.77 -17.64
N ASN A 343 6.40 29.50 -18.34
CA ASN A 343 6.56 28.24 -19.08
C ASN A 343 6.63 27.02 -18.13
N ILE A 344 7.16 27.16 -16.92
CA ILE A 344 7.11 26.07 -15.92
C ILE A 344 5.65 25.85 -15.47
N ASP A 345 4.88 26.92 -15.22
CA ASP A 345 3.46 26.80 -14.87
C ASP A 345 2.63 26.15 -15.98
N ASP A 346 2.82 26.58 -17.22
CA ASP A 346 2.17 25.97 -18.39
C ASP A 346 2.56 24.50 -18.54
N LEU A 347 3.83 24.17 -18.28
CA LEU A 347 4.28 22.78 -18.29
C LEU A 347 3.57 21.97 -17.21
N LEU A 348 3.49 22.48 -15.97
CA LEU A 348 2.78 21.83 -14.85
C LEU A 348 1.31 21.57 -15.14
N VAL A 349 0.63 22.51 -15.81
CA VAL A 349 -0.77 22.33 -16.24
C VAL A 349 -0.85 21.26 -17.32
N SER A 350 0.07 21.25 -18.28
CA SER A 350 0.05 20.31 -19.40
C SER A 350 0.38 18.85 -19.04
N ILE A 351 1.06 18.63 -17.90
CA ILE A 351 1.42 17.30 -17.39
C ILE A 351 0.40 16.76 -16.37
N SER A 352 -0.73 17.47 -16.17
CA SER A 352 -1.74 17.12 -15.17
C SER A 352 -2.42 15.78 -15.45
N TYR A 353 -2.77 15.09 -14.36
CA TYR A 353 -3.29 13.72 -14.28
C TYR A 353 -4.64 13.52 -14.97
#